data_AF-S4MPN1-F1
#
_entry.id   AF-S4MPN1-F1
#
_cell.length_a   1.000
_cell.length_b   1.000
_cell.length_c   1.000
_cell.angle_alpha   90.00
_cell.angle_beta   90.00
_cell.angle_gamma   90.00
#
_symmetry.space_group_name_H-M   'P 1'
#
loop_
_entity.id
_entity.type
_entity.pdbx_description
1 polymer ?
#
loop_
_entity_poly.entity_id
_entity_poly.type
_entity_poly.pdbx_seq_one_letter_code
_entity_poly.pdbx_strand_id
1 'polypeptide(L)'
;MARLQRRLAEFAAARNWQPYHTPKNLVAALSVEASELVEIFQWLTPEESARVMTDPDTAHRVTDEVADVLAYLLQLCEVLGIDPLAALDAKIDRNERRFPVQESDGPLQ
;
A
#
# COMPACT_ATOMS: atom_id res chain seq x y z
N MET A 1 -10.87 -6.73 4.04
CA MET A 1 -9.58 -7.43 3.92
C MET A 1 -9.73 -8.93 3.68
N ALA A 2 -10.32 -9.69 4.62
CA ALA A 2 -10.38 -11.17 4.52
C ALA A 2 -10.92 -11.74 3.19
N ARG A 3 -11.94 -11.10 2.57
CA ARG A 3 -12.44 -11.50 1.25
C ARG A 3 -11.39 -11.35 0.14
N LEU A 4 -10.63 -10.26 0.13
CA LEU A 4 -9.61 -9.99 -0.88
C LEU A 4 -8.39 -10.91 -0.71
N GLN A 5 -7.94 -11.11 0.53
CA GLN A 5 -6.88 -12.08 0.85
C GLN A 5 -7.25 -13.50 0.40
N ARG A 6 -8.48 -13.95 0.66
CA ARG A 6 -8.96 -15.24 0.14
C ARG A 6 -8.93 -15.30 -1.38
N ARG A 7 -9.41 -14.26 -2.07
CA ARG A 7 -9.41 -14.20 -3.53
C ARG A 7 -7.99 -14.22 -4.12
N LEU A 8 -7.03 -13.56 -3.47
CA LEU A 8 -5.60 -13.62 -3.83
C LEU A 8 -5.00 -15.01 -3.59
N ALA A 9 -5.31 -15.63 -2.45
CA ALA A 9 -4.85 -16.97 -2.14
C ALA A 9 -5.41 -18.00 -3.14
N GLU A 10 -6.70 -17.92 -3.49
CA GLU A 10 -7.34 -18.75 -4.51
C GLU A 10 -6.70 -18.53 -5.90
N PHE A 11 -6.42 -17.27 -6.26
CA PHE A 11 -5.77 -16.92 -7.52
C PHE A 11 -4.36 -17.52 -7.63
N ALA A 12 -3.58 -17.44 -6.55
CA ALA A 12 -2.24 -18.01 -6.47
C ALA A 12 -2.27 -19.54 -6.47
N ALA A 13 -3.23 -20.14 -5.76
CA ALA A 13 -3.43 -21.59 -5.70
C ALA A 13 -3.79 -22.19 -7.05
N ALA A 14 -4.66 -21.53 -7.81
CA ALA A 14 -5.00 -21.96 -9.16
C ALA A 14 -3.79 -22.00 -10.12
N ARG A 15 -2.67 -21.35 -9.76
CA ARG A 15 -1.44 -21.28 -10.54
C ARG A 15 -0.25 -21.99 -9.90
N ASN A 16 -0.45 -22.66 -8.76
CA ASN A 16 0.61 -23.30 -7.97
C ASN A 16 1.75 -22.33 -7.61
N TRP A 17 1.43 -21.08 -7.28
CA TRP A 17 2.43 -20.05 -6.99
C TRP A 17 2.96 -20.08 -5.55
N GLN A 18 2.33 -20.84 -4.65
CA GLN A 18 2.71 -20.91 -3.23
C GLN A 18 4.20 -21.20 -2.97
N PRO A 19 4.91 -22.06 -3.74
CA PRO A 19 6.35 -22.27 -3.54
C PRO A 19 7.20 -21.01 -3.75
N TYR A 20 6.72 -20.05 -4.54
CA TYR A 20 7.43 -18.80 -4.83
C TYR A 20 7.11 -17.70 -3.81
N HIS A 21 6.05 -17.84 -3.01
CA HIS A 21 5.59 -16.88 -2.02
C HIS A 21 6.40 -16.94 -0.71
N THR A 22 7.73 -17.00 -0.83
CA THR A 22 8.61 -16.83 0.33
C THR A 22 8.57 -15.36 0.77
N PRO A 23 8.74 -15.04 2.07
CA PRO A 23 8.76 -13.65 2.54
C PRO A 23 9.78 -12.78 1.78
N LYS A 24 10.95 -13.34 1.45
CA LYS A 24 11.99 -12.68 0.66
C LYS A 24 11.51 -12.30 -0.74
N ASN A 25 10.81 -13.19 -1.43
CA ASN A 25 10.33 -12.92 -2.77
C ASN A 25 9.16 -11.93 -2.76
N LEU A 26 8.25 -12.06 -1.78
CA LEU A 26 7.10 -11.17 -1.65
C LEU A 26 7.52 -9.73 -1.31
N VAL A 27 8.50 -9.54 -0.42
CA VAL A 27 9.01 -8.18 -0.15
C VAL A 27 9.77 -7.59 -1.34
N ALA A 28 10.47 -8.43 -2.12
CA ALA A 28 11.12 -7.99 -3.35
C ALA A 28 10.08 -7.55 -4.39
N ALA A 29 9.03 -8.35 -4.62
CA ALA A 29 7.93 -8.00 -5.53
C ALA A 29 7.21 -6.73 -5.07
N LEU A 30 6.87 -6.62 -3.78
CA LEU A 30 6.30 -5.40 -3.20
C LEU A 30 7.14 -4.15 -3.51
N SER A 31 8.48 -4.27 -3.43
CA SER A 31 9.38 -3.15 -3.76
C SER A 31 9.38 -2.80 -5.24
N VAL A 32 9.15 -3.77 -6.12
CA VAL A 32 9.05 -3.54 -7.57
C VAL A 32 7.77 -2.77 -7.86
N GLU A 33 6.61 -3.23 -7.40
CA GLU A 33 5.33 -2.53 -7.67
C GLU A 33 5.29 -1.13 -7.05
N ALA A 34 5.92 -0.95 -5.88
CA ALA A 34 6.08 0.39 -5.31
C ALA A 34 6.95 1.31 -6.18
N SER A 35 7.93 0.74 -6.90
CA SER A 35 8.77 1.49 -7.84
C SER A 35 8.03 1.78 -9.15
N GLU A 36 7.17 0.87 -9.63
CA GLU A 36 6.29 1.10 -10.78
C GLU A 36 5.29 2.23 -10.48
N LEU A 37 4.74 2.27 -9.27
CA LEU A 37 3.96 3.42 -8.80
C LEU A 37 4.78 4.71 -8.84
N VAL A 38 6.01 4.70 -8.33
CA VAL A 38 6.90 5.88 -8.36
C VAL A 38 7.19 6.34 -9.79
N GLU A 39 7.35 5.42 -10.74
CA GLU A 39 7.65 5.73 -12.14
C GLU A 39 6.59 6.65 -12.76
N ILE A 40 5.32 6.50 -12.37
CA ILE A 40 4.22 7.34 -12.85
C ILE A 40 4.41 8.81 -12.42
N PHE A 41 4.99 9.05 -11.25
CA PHE A 41 5.11 10.37 -10.65
C PHE A 41 6.48 11.02 -10.83
N GLN A 42 7.53 10.25 -11.15
CA GLN A 42 8.93 10.67 -11.00
C GLN A 42 9.32 11.95 -11.76
N TRP A 43 8.61 12.29 -12.85
CA TRP A 43 8.89 13.47 -13.68
C TRP A 43 7.81 14.55 -13.58
N LEU A 44 6.79 14.35 -12.75
CA LEU A 44 5.70 15.32 -12.58
C LEU A 44 6.13 16.46 -11.65
N THR A 45 5.70 17.68 -11.98
CA THR A 45 5.68 18.78 -11.02
C THR A 45 4.68 18.51 -9.90
N PRO A 46 4.77 19.21 -8.74
CA PRO A 46 3.75 19.12 -7.69
C PRO A 46 2.32 19.34 -8.21
N GLU A 47 2.11 20.35 -9.05
CA GLU A 47 0.81 20.69 -9.61
C GLU A 47 0.27 19.60 -10.56
N GLU A 48 1.13 19.00 -11.38
CA GLU A 48 0.76 17.88 -12.24
C GLU A 48 0.46 16.62 -11.42
N SER A 49 1.27 16.32 -10.41
CA SER A 49 1.08 15.15 -9.53
C SER A 49 -0.28 15.19 -8.81
N ALA A 50 -0.72 16.38 -8.39
CA ALA A 50 -2.02 16.58 -7.76
C ALA A 50 -3.21 16.36 -8.72
N ARG A 51 -2.96 16.38 -10.03
CA ARG A 51 -3.96 16.18 -11.10
C ARG A 51 -3.76 14.86 -11.85
N VAL A 52 -2.87 13.97 -11.39
CA VAL A 52 -2.54 12.70 -12.07
C VAL A 52 -3.77 11.82 -12.35
N MET A 53 -4.82 11.95 -11.53
CA MET A 53 -6.07 11.19 -11.70
C MET A 53 -7.05 11.81 -12.71
N THR A 54 -6.75 12.99 -13.26
CA THR A 54 -7.61 13.69 -14.22
C THR A 54 -7.40 13.23 -15.66
N ASP A 55 -6.23 12.68 -15.96
CA ASP A 55 -5.92 12.03 -17.22
C ASP A 55 -6.24 10.51 -17.10
N PRO A 56 -7.18 9.97 -17.89
CA PRO A 56 -7.50 8.54 -17.86
C PRO A 56 -6.30 7.61 -18.09
N ASP A 57 -5.30 8.05 -18.87
CA ASP A 57 -4.13 7.24 -19.19
C ASP A 57 -3.16 7.10 -18.02
N THR A 58 -3.09 8.09 -17.12
CA THR A 58 -2.32 7.97 -15.87
C THR A 58 -3.16 7.43 -14.73
N ALA A 59 -4.45 7.76 -14.67
CA ALA A 59 -5.35 7.35 -13.60
C ALA A 59 -5.50 5.82 -13.48
N HIS A 60 -5.61 5.11 -14.61
CA HIS A 60 -5.71 3.65 -14.57
C HIS A 60 -4.41 3.02 -14.05
N ARG A 61 -3.25 3.49 -14.53
CA ARG A 61 -1.94 3.01 -14.06
C ARG A 61 -1.79 3.20 -12.56
N VAL A 62 -2.09 4.39 -12.03
CA VAL A 62 -2.03 4.63 -10.56
C VAL A 62 -2.92 3.64 -9.81
N THR A 63 -4.11 3.37 -10.34
CA THR A 63 -5.06 2.44 -9.71
C THR A 63 -4.52 1.02 -9.68
N ASP A 64 -3.91 0.57 -10.78
CA ASP A 64 -3.34 -0.77 -10.91
C ASP A 64 -2.12 -0.93 -9.97
N GLU A 65 -1.16 0.01 -9.99
CA GLU A 65 0.04 -0.10 -9.14
C GLU A 65 -0.30 -0.02 -7.63
N VAL A 66 -1.28 0.80 -7.25
CA VAL A 66 -1.77 0.82 -5.86
C VAL A 66 -2.38 -0.54 -5.47
N ALA A 67 -3.10 -1.18 -6.39
CA ALA A 67 -3.69 -2.49 -6.15
C ALA A 67 -2.61 -3.58 -6.04
N ASP A 68 -1.55 -3.51 -6.85
CA ASP A 68 -0.46 -4.48 -6.85
C ASP A 68 0.42 -4.35 -5.60
N VAL A 69 0.77 -3.13 -5.19
CA VAL A 69 1.40 -2.86 -3.88
C VAL A 69 0.58 -3.46 -2.74
N LEU A 70 -0.74 -3.22 -2.74
CA LEU A 70 -1.63 -3.77 -1.71
C LEU A 70 -1.67 -5.31 -1.79
N ALA A 71 -1.73 -5.89 -2.99
CA ALA A 71 -1.81 -7.32 -3.18
C ALA A 71 -0.57 -8.05 -2.64
N TYR A 72 0.64 -7.55 -2.90
CA TYR A 72 1.85 -8.17 -2.35
C TYR A 72 2.01 -7.93 -0.86
N LEU A 73 1.61 -6.77 -0.34
CA LEU A 73 1.60 -6.53 1.09
C LEU A 73 0.67 -7.52 1.82
N LEU A 74 -0.53 -7.75 1.28
CA LEU A 74 -1.50 -8.71 1.84
C LEU A 74 -0.99 -10.15 1.80
N GLN A 75 -0.32 -10.55 0.73
CA GLN A 75 0.29 -11.89 0.62
C GLN A 75 1.48 -12.05 1.57
N LEU A 76 2.30 -11.01 1.73
CA LEU A 76 3.39 -11.00 2.71
C LEU A 76 2.85 -11.13 4.14
N CYS A 77 1.81 -10.37 4.47
CA CYS A 77 1.14 -10.45 5.76
C CYS A 77 0.57 -11.85 6.02
N GLU A 78 -0.06 -12.48 5.03
CA GLU A 78 -0.58 -13.85 5.16
C GLU A 78 0.54 -14.84 5.50
N VAL A 79 1.66 -14.82 4.75
CA VAL A 79 2.78 -15.75 4.98
C VAL A 79 3.48 -15.50 6.32
N LEU A 80 3.48 -14.25 6.82
CA LEU A 80 4.08 -13.88 8.11
C LEU A 80 3.11 -13.97 9.30
N GLY A 81 1.82 -14.24 9.07
CA GLY A 81 0.80 -14.25 10.13
C GLY A 81 0.53 -12.87 10.72
N ILE A 82 0.63 -11.81 9.92
CA ILE A 82 0.37 -10.42 10.35
C ILE A 82 -1.06 -10.04 9.96
N ASP A 83 -1.84 -9.54 10.91
CA ASP A 83 -3.07 -8.80 10.59
C ASP A 83 -2.69 -7.34 10.26
N PRO A 84 -2.78 -6.91 9.00
CA PRO A 84 -2.38 -5.56 8.59
C PRO A 84 -3.26 -4.47 9.21
N LEU A 85 -4.54 -4.74 9.49
CA LEU A 85 -5.44 -3.74 10.08
C LEU A 85 -5.11 -3.55 11.55
N ALA A 86 -4.94 -4.63 12.31
CA ALA A 86 -4.52 -4.55 13.70
C ALA A 86 -3.11 -3.92 13.83
N ALA A 87 -2.20 -4.23 12.91
CA ALA A 87 -0.87 -3.63 12.89
C ALA A 87 -0.90 -2.12 12.63
N LEU A 88 -1.77 -1.66 11.71
CA LEU A 88 -1.95 -0.25 11.41
C LEU A 88 -2.60 0.50 12.57
N ASP A 89 -3.66 -0.06 13.15
CA ASP A 89 -4.37 0.49 14.31
C ASP A 89 -3.42 0.74 15.49
N ALA A 90 -2.67 -0.29 15.89
CA ALA A 90 -1.65 -0.16 16.94
C ALA A 90 -0.53 0.84 16.57
N LYS A 91 -0.23 1.01 15.28
CA LYS A 91 0.77 1.99 14.81
C LYS A 91 0.24 3.42 14.89
N ILE A 92 -1.05 3.65 14.62
CA ILE A 92 -1.72 4.94 14.78
C ILE A 92 -1.68 5.35 16.25
N ASP A 93 -2.08 4.48 17.19
CA ASP A 93 -2.00 4.75 18.63
C ASP A 93 -0.60 5.19 19.09
N ARG A 94 0.45 4.54 18.56
CA ARG A 94 1.84 4.91 18.86
C ARG A 94 2.22 6.25 18.23
N ASN A 95 1.71 6.56 17.05
CA ASN A 95 1.97 7.82 16.36
C ASN A 95 1.28 9.00 17.05
N GLU A 96 0.05 8.84 17.53
CA GLU A 96 -0.67 9.88 18.29
C GLU A 96 0.09 10.27 19.56
N ARG A 97 0.68 9.29 20.25
CA ARG A 97 1.53 9.55 21.43
C ARG A 97 2.86 10.21 21.06
N ARG A 98 3.43 9.86 19.90
CA ARG A 98 4.72 10.41 19.43
C ARG A 98 4.59 11.81 18.85
N PHE A 99 3.44 12.12 18.26
CA PHE A 99 3.13 13.38 17.60
C PHE A 99 1.77 13.89 18.09
N PRO A 100 1.68 14.36 19.35
CA PRO A 100 0.44 14.86 19.89
C PRO A 100 0.00 16.12 19.13
N VAL A 101 -1.32 16.28 18.97
CA VAL A 101 -1.89 17.55 18.50
C VAL A 101 -1.46 18.62 19.50
N GLN A 102 -0.72 19.62 19.02
CA GLN A 102 -0.50 20.83 19.81
C GLN A 102 -1.86 21.52 19.91
N GLU A 103 -2.42 21.63 21.11
CA GLU A 103 -3.54 22.54 21.32
C GLU A 103 -3.06 23.93 20.91
N SER A 104 -3.66 24.49 19.86
CA SER A 104 -3.38 25.88 19.46
C SER A 104 -3.87 26.78 20.58
N ASP A 105 -2.92 27.32 21.36
CA ASP A 105 -3.16 28.39 22.31
C ASP A 105 -3.74 29.62 21.59
N GLY A 106 -5.05 29.81 21.76
CA GLY A 106 -5.70 31.12 21.81
C GLY A 106 -6.19 31.73 20.49
N PRO A 107 -7.29 32.51 20.52
CA PRO A 107 -7.77 33.24 19.36
C PRO A 107 -6.82 34.39 19.01
N LEU A 108 -6.61 34.60 17.71
CA LEU A 108 -5.96 35.79 17.16
C LEU A 108 -6.69 37.04 17.69
N GLN A 109 -6.03 37.81 18.55
CA GLN A 109 -6.39 39.19 18.88
C GLN A 109 -5.74 40.15 17.89
#